data_AF-A0A5R8Z5Z5-F1
#
_entry.id   AF-A0A5R8Z5Z5-F1
#
_cell.length_a   1.000
_cell.length_b   1.000
_cell.length_c   1.000
_cell.angle_alpha   90.00
_cell.angle_beta   90.00
_cell.angle_gamma   90.00
#
_symmetry.space_group_name_H-M   'P 1'
#
loop_
_entity.id
_entity.type
_entity.pdbx_description
1 polymer ?
#
loop_
_entity_poly.entity_id
_entity_poly.type
_entity_poly.pdbx_seq_one_letter_code
_entity_poly.pdbx_strand_id
1 'polypeptide(L)'
;MIDLEKTLAQIEQASFFSKLGNPDINDPGLIFIASVEAVFISPCDQDFQGLYQASNWLPTSLGEDDPWYPRQDTPKALSEQRMALNKAVMAATRKVDKAPFICRPHDFSEAARGGAAYAFRQYATEQYFNLGEHWRQVIELYLAGHWPVGHAPGKLIVI
;
A
#
# COMPACT_ATOMS: atom_id res chain seq x y z
N MET A 1 18.48 -5.30 -7.48
CA MET A 1 18.97 -4.57 -6.30
C MET A 1 18.32 -3.20 -6.31
N ILE A 2 17.66 -2.82 -5.21
CA ILE A 2 16.97 -1.54 -5.08
C ILE A 2 17.94 -0.35 -5.15
N ASP A 3 17.56 0.70 -5.88
CA ASP A 3 18.21 2.01 -5.80
C ASP A 3 17.61 2.77 -4.60
N LEU A 4 18.22 2.57 -3.42
CA LEU A 4 17.70 3.09 -2.16
C LEU A 4 17.62 4.62 -2.16
N GLU A 5 18.64 5.31 -2.66
CA GLU A 5 18.68 6.79 -2.66
C GLU A 5 17.55 7.36 -3.51
N LYS A 6 17.36 6.80 -4.72
CA LYS A 6 16.26 7.18 -5.59
C LYS A 6 14.90 6.92 -4.94
N THR A 7 14.70 5.75 -4.34
CA THR A 7 13.42 5.43 -3.69
C THR A 7 13.15 6.36 -2.49
N LEU A 8 14.17 6.70 -1.71
CA LEU A 8 14.02 7.66 -0.60
C LEU A 8 13.62 9.06 -1.10
N ALA A 9 14.24 9.53 -2.19
CA ALA A 9 13.88 10.81 -2.81
C ALA A 9 12.43 10.81 -3.33
N GLN A 10 11.98 9.69 -3.91
CA GLN A 10 10.58 9.55 -4.35
C GLN A 10 9.61 9.62 -3.17
N ILE A 11 9.92 8.97 -2.04
CA ILE A 11 9.08 9.02 -0.83
C ILE A 11 8.99 10.45 -0.29
N GLU A 12 10.09 11.20 -0.29
CA GLU A 12 10.12 12.58 0.20
C GLU A 12 9.26 13.53 -0.66
N GLN A 13 9.23 13.29 -1.97
CA GLN A 13 8.46 14.11 -2.92
C GLN A 13 7.01 13.66 -3.09
N ALA A 14 6.66 12.46 -2.61
CA ALA A 14 5.35 11.87 -2.81
C ALA A 14 4.25 12.58 -2.00
N SER A 15 3.14 12.87 -2.67
CA SER A 15 1.91 13.36 -2.05
C SER A 15 1.02 12.17 -1.70
N PHE A 16 1.45 11.37 -0.72
CA PHE A 16 0.72 10.18 -0.28
C PHE A 16 -0.75 10.51 -0.01
N PHE A 17 -1.65 9.67 -0.51
CA PHE A 17 -3.09 9.76 -0.30
C PHE A 17 -3.79 11.00 -0.89
N SER A 18 -3.09 11.81 -1.70
CA SER A 18 -3.67 13.01 -2.32
C SER A 18 -4.75 12.73 -3.37
N LYS A 19 -4.86 11.49 -3.84
CA LYS A 19 -5.80 11.04 -4.87
C LYS A 19 -6.75 9.94 -4.40
N LEU A 20 -6.97 9.84 -3.09
CA LEU A 20 -7.95 8.92 -2.52
C LEU A 20 -9.32 9.07 -3.20
N GLY A 21 -9.86 7.96 -3.68
CA GLY A 21 -11.16 7.85 -4.33
C GLY A 21 -11.18 8.34 -5.77
N ASN A 22 -10.05 8.77 -6.34
CA ASN A 22 -9.98 9.30 -7.69
C ASN A 22 -9.58 8.20 -8.69
N PRO A 23 -10.44 7.84 -9.65
CA PRO A 23 -10.12 6.81 -10.66
C PRO A 23 -9.37 7.41 -11.85
N ASP A 24 -8.19 8.01 -11.62
CA ASP A 24 -7.41 8.68 -12.67
C ASP A 24 -6.31 7.79 -13.31
N ILE A 25 -6.20 6.53 -12.88
CA ILE A 25 -5.34 5.52 -13.51
C ILE A 25 -6.21 4.58 -14.33
N ASN A 26 -5.93 4.49 -15.63
CA ASN A 26 -6.60 3.56 -16.53
C ASN A 26 -5.81 2.23 -16.64
N ASP A 27 -5.99 1.36 -15.65
CA ASP A 27 -5.37 0.03 -15.61
C ASP A 27 -6.44 -1.04 -15.32
N PRO A 28 -6.65 -2.03 -16.22
CA PRO A 28 -7.61 -3.10 -15.99
C PRO A 28 -7.25 -4.01 -14.80
N GLY A 29 -6.01 -3.98 -14.32
CA GLY A 29 -5.57 -4.65 -13.10
C GLY A 29 -6.02 -3.97 -11.80
N LEU A 30 -6.66 -2.81 -11.87
CA LEU A 30 -7.11 -2.05 -10.69
C LEU A 30 -8.63 -2.07 -10.55
N ILE A 31 -9.09 -2.08 -9.30
CA ILE A 31 -10.46 -1.84 -8.90
C ILE A 31 -10.44 -0.60 -8.02
N PHE A 32 -10.96 0.51 -8.55
CA PHE A 32 -11.11 1.76 -7.81
C PHE A 32 -12.40 1.76 -7.02
N ILE A 33 -12.27 2.03 -5.72
CA ILE A 33 -13.39 2.21 -4.80
C ILE A 33 -13.38 3.66 -4.32
N ALA A 34 -14.55 4.31 -4.34
CA ALA A 34 -14.63 5.76 -4.18
C ALA A 34 -14.21 6.30 -2.81
N SER A 35 -14.23 5.47 -1.76
CA SER A 35 -13.93 5.93 -0.40
C SER A 35 -13.58 4.81 0.58
N VAL A 36 -13.00 5.21 1.71
CA VAL A 36 -12.77 4.35 2.89
C VAL A 36 -14.06 3.73 3.41
N GLU A 37 -15.17 4.48 3.40
CA GLU A 37 -16.48 3.96 3.81
C GLU A 37 -16.96 2.84 2.88
N ALA A 38 -16.82 3.03 1.56
CA ALA A 38 -17.22 2.06 0.54
C ALA A 38 -16.33 0.80 0.54
N VAL A 39 -15.11 0.86 1.07
CA VAL A 39 -14.27 -0.33 1.24
C VAL A 39 -14.56 -1.05 2.54
N PHE A 40 -14.59 -0.35 3.68
CA PHE A 40 -14.48 -0.97 4.99
C PHE A 40 -15.77 -0.96 5.84
N ILE A 41 -16.74 -0.11 5.52
CA ILE A 41 -17.94 0.07 6.34
C ILE A 41 -19.19 -0.44 5.64
N SER A 42 -19.39 -0.02 4.38
CA SER A 42 -20.57 -0.35 3.59
C SER A 42 -20.18 -0.86 2.20
N PRO A 43 -19.48 -2.00 2.10
CA PRO A 43 -19.02 -2.53 0.82
C PRO A 43 -20.17 -2.99 -0.07
N CYS A 44 -20.08 -2.64 -1.35
CA CYS A 44 -21.00 -3.07 -2.40
C CYS A 44 -20.27 -3.96 -3.40
N ASP A 45 -20.74 -5.19 -3.60
CA ASP A 45 -20.08 -6.16 -4.48
C ASP A 45 -19.93 -5.67 -5.94
N GLN A 46 -20.84 -4.79 -6.39
CA GLN A 46 -20.75 -4.17 -7.72
C GLN A 46 -19.50 -3.28 -7.86
N ASP A 47 -19.14 -2.52 -6.82
CA ASP A 47 -17.94 -1.67 -6.83
C ASP A 47 -16.67 -2.53 -6.88
N PHE A 48 -16.72 -3.71 -6.27
CA PHE A 48 -15.67 -4.73 -6.32
C PHE A 48 -15.73 -5.61 -7.58
N GLN A 49 -16.57 -5.28 -8.58
CA GLN A 49 -16.73 -6.05 -9.82
C GLN A 49 -17.11 -7.54 -9.58
N GLY A 50 -17.86 -7.82 -8.52
CA GLY A 50 -18.25 -9.19 -8.13
C GLY A 50 -17.16 -9.97 -7.37
N LEU A 51 -16.05 -9.33 -7.02
CA LEU A 51 -14.89 -9.97 -6.39
C LEU A 51 -14.76 -9.67 -4.89
N TYR A 52 -15.76 -9.07 -4.25
CA TYR A 52 -15.65 -8.68 -2.83
C TYR A 52 -15.34 -9.89 -1.94
N GLN A 53 -16.05 -11.01 -2.14
CA GLN A 53 -15.84 -12.24 -1.35
C GLN A 53 -14.49 -12.92 -1.60
N ALA A 54 -13.85 -12.65 -2.74
CA ALA A 54 -12.53 -13.18 -3.08
C ALA A 54 -11.39 -12.20 -2.73
N SER A 55 -11.73 -11.04 -2.16
CA SER A 55 -10.76 -10.02 -1.78
C SER A 55 -10.06 -10.37 -0.47
N ASN A 56 -8.79 -10.01 -0.38
CA ASN A 56 -7.99 -10.05 0.84
C ASN A 56 -7.36 -8.68 1.06
N TRP A 57 -7.27 -8.26 2.33
CA TRP A 57 -6.67 -7.00 2.69
C TRP A 57 -5.16 -7.06 2.63
N LEU A 58 -4.54 -5.96 2.19
CA LEU A 58 -3.10 -5.85 2.26
C LEU A 58 -2.65 -5.67 3.72
N PRO A 59 -1.51 -6.26 4.09
CA PRO A 59 -0.98 -6.15 5.44
C PRO A 59 -0.62 -4.71 5.80
N THR A 60 -0.86 -4.35 7.06
CA THR A 60 -0.63 -2.99 7.57
C THR A 60 0.34 -2.96 8.76
N SER A 61 0.69 -4.13 9.30
CA SER A 61 1.52 -4.28 10.48
C SER A 61 2.65 -5.28 10.27
N LEU A 62 3.71 -5.18 11.09
CA LEU A 62 4.91 -6.01 10.98
C LEU A 62 4.67 -7.52 11.15
N GLY A 63 3.61 -7.90 11.87
CA GLY A 63 3.33 -9.29 12.21
C GLY A 63 2.54 -10.04 11.14
N GLU A 64 1.98 -9.32 10.17
CA GLU A 64 1.17 -9.91 9.10
C GLU A 64 2.06 -10.53 8.01
N ASP A 65 1.60 -11.67 7.50
CA ASP A 65 2.30 -12.39 6.45
C ASP A 65 2.15 -11.68 5.09
N ASP A 66 3.16 -11.88 4.25
CA ASP A 66 3.18 -11.37 2.88
C ASP A 66 2.27 -12.28 2.02
N PRO A 67 1.29 -11.71 1.29
CA PRO A 67 0.33 -12.51 0.51
C PRO A 67 0.93 -13.12 -0.76
N TRP A 68 2.09 -12.66 -1.22
CA TRP A 68 2.69 -13.11 -2.48
C TRP A 68 3.93 -13.96 -2.29
N TYR A 69 4.73 -13.68 -1.25
CA TYR A 69 6.02 -14.32 -1.09
C TYR A 69 6.15 -15.00 0.28
N PRO A 70 6.73 -16.22 0.34
CA PRO A 70 6.99 -16.86 1.62
C PRO A 70 8.01 -16.04 2.42
N ARG A 71 7.92 -16.11 3.74
CA ARG A 71 8.82 -15.41 4.65
C ARG A 71 10.29 -15.74 4.31
N GLN A 72 11.08 -14.70 4.10
CA GLN A 72 12.51 -14.79 3.81
C GLN A 72 13.34 -14.44 5.04
N ASP A 73 14.57 -14.93 5.09
CA ASP A 73 15.58 -14.41 6.00
C ASP A 73 15.86 -12.93 5.69
N THR A 74 16.17 -12.16 6.72
CA THR A 74 16.49 -10.72 6.57
C THR A 74 17.96 -10.48 6.94
N PRO A 75 18.90 -10.56 5.97
CA PRO A 75 20.28 -10.18 6.19
C PRO A 75 20.40 -8.73 6.68
N LYS A 76 21.49 -8.41 7.38
CA LYS A 76 21.72 -7.08 7.95
C LYS A 76 21.57 -5.94 6.91
N ALA A 77 22.14 -6.10 5.72
CA ALA A 77 22.04 -5.11 4.66
C ALA A 77 20.58 -4.85 4.23
N LEU A 78 19.77 -5.90 4.09
CA LEU A 78 18.34 -5.76 3.80
C LEU A 78 17.59 -5.13 4.98
N SER A 79 17.92 -5.52 6.21
CA SER A 79 17.32 -4.93 7.42
C SER A 79 17.54 -3.42 7.49
N GLU A 80 18.74 -2.94 7.16
CA GLU A 80 19.08 -1.52 7.15
C GLU A 80 18.29 -0.76 6.06
N GLN A 81 18.16 -1.34 4.86
CA GLN A 81 17.35 -0.77 3.78
C GLN A 81 15.86 -0.67 4.18
N ARG A 82 15.29 -1.76 4.71
CA ARG A 82 13.89 -1.80 5.18
C ARG A 82 13.64 -0.76 6.27
N MET A 83 14.57 -0.61 7.21
CA MET A 83 14.48 0.38 8.28
C MET A 83 14.52 1.82 7.75
N ALA A 84 15.42 2.12 6.81
CA ALA A 84 15.54 3.44 6.19
C ALA A 84 14.24 3.84 5.47
N LEU A 85 13.70 2.95 4.64
CA LEU A 85 12.45 3.16 3.92
C LEU A 85 11.27 3.34 4.87
N ASN A 86 11.15 2.48 5.89
CA ASN A 86 10.11 2.61 6.91
C ASN A 86 10.14 3.98 7.59
N LYS A 87 11.32 4.45 7.98
CA LYS A 87 11.47 5.77 8.61
C LYS A 87 11.06 6.90 7.67
N ALA A 88 11.46 6.82 6.40
CA ALA A 88 11.11 7.81 5.38
C ALA A 88 9.58 7.87 5.17
N VAL A 89 8.92 6.73 4.96
CA VAL A 89 7.45 6.67 4.79
C VAL A 89 6.74 7.21 6.03
N MET A 90 7.17 6.80 7.24
CA MET A 90 6.55 7.27 8.48
C MET A 90 6.73 8.78 8.69
N ALA A 91 7.82 9.35 8.20
CA ALA A 91 8.06 10.79 8.21
C ALA A 91 7.19 11.53 7.18
N ALA A 92 7.17 11.06 5.93
CA ALA A 92 6.40 11.65 4.83
C ALA A 92 4.88 11.63 5.13
N THR A 93 4.39 10.55 5.72
CA THR A 93 2.96 10.39 6.03
C THR A 93 2.52 11.02 7.36
N ARG A 94 3.46 11.54 8.18
CA ARG A 94 3.14 12.06 9.53
C ARG A 94 2.15 13.22 9.53
N LYS A 95 2.18 14.06 8.49
CA LYS A 95 1.37 15.29 8.39
C LYS A 95 0.22 15.18 7.39
N VAL A 96 -0.06 13.99 6.88
CA VAL A 96 -1.21 13.76 5.98
C VAL A 96 -2.50 14.10 6.74
N ASP A 97 -3.41 14.78 6.05
CA ASP A 97 -4.73 15.08 6.60
C ASP A 97 -5.46 13.78 6.95
N LYS A 98 -5.94 13.68 8.19
CA LYS A 98 -6.63 12.49 8.68
C LYS A 98 -8.11 12.45 8.27
N ALA A 99 -8.70 13.58 7.89
CA ALA A 99 -10.14 13.67 7.62
C ALA A 99 -10.66 12.63 6.62
N PRO A 100 -9.95 12.31 5.50
CA PRO A 100 -10.39 11.30 4.54
C PRO A 100 -10.41 9.86 5.10
N PHE A 101 -9.73 9.60 6.21
CA PHE A 101 -9.60 8.27 6.81
C PHE A 101 -10.57 8.03 7.98
N ILE A 102 -11.34 9.05 8.38
CA ILE A 102 -12.25 8.96 9.51
C ILE A 102 -13.67 8.67 9.00
N CYS A 103 -14.21 7.54 9.38
CA CYS A 103 -15.59 7.14 9.07
C CYS A 103 -16.35 6.87 10.37
N ARG A 104 -17.04 7.90 10.89
CA ARG A 104 -17.81 7.84 12.15
C ARG A 104 -16.93 7.37 13.33
N PRO A 105 -17.19 6.29 14.12
CA PRO A 105 -16.30 5.98 15.24
C PRO A 105 -14.98 5.33 14.78
N HIS A 106 -14.79 5.08 13.49
CA HIS A 106 -13.63 4.39 12.95
C HIS A 106 -12.60 5.39 12.40
N ASP A 107 -11.33 5.19 12.75
CA ASP A 107 -10.18 5.91 12.22
C ASP A 107 -9.24 4.92 11.55
N PHE A 108 -9.06 5.06 10.23
CA PHE A 108 -8.22 4.19 9.42
C PHE A 108 -6.84 4.81 9.11
N SER A 109 -6.51 5.97 9.67
CA SER A 109 -5.27 6.70 9.36
C SER A 109 -4.01 5.91 9.72
N GLU A 110 -4.03 5.17 10.83
CA GLU A 110 -2.88 4.32 11.22
C GLU A 110 -2.76 3.08 10.33
N ALA A 111 -3.88 2.50 9.87
CA ALA A 111 -3.86 1.40 8.92
C ALA A 111 -3.29 1.84 7.56
N ALA A 112 -3.67 3.03 7.07
CA ALA A 112 -3.15 3.60 5.83
C ALA A 112 -1.62 3.81 5.90
N ARG A 113 -1.15 4.43 6.98
CA ARG A 113 0.28 4.69 7.21
C ARG A 113 1.07 3.40 7.40
N GLY A 114 0.51 2.45 8.16
CA GLY A 114 1.07 1.13 8.37
C GLY A 114 1.20 0.34 7.08
N GLY A 115 0.16 0.33 6.24
CA GLY A 115 0.16 -0.30 4.91
C GLY A 115 1.23 0.26 3.99
N ALA A 116 1.36 1.59 3.92
CA ALA A 116 2.44 2.22 3.15
C ALA A 116 3.81 1.79 3.68
N ALA A 117 4.04 1.87 4.98
CA ALA A 117 5.32 1.49 5.58
C ALA A 117 5.63 -0.02 5.36
N TYR A 118 4.62 -0.88 5.42
CA TYR A 118 4.75 -2.30 5.11
C TYR A 118 5.15 -2.52 3.65
N ALA A 119 4.42 -1.92 2.72
CA ALA A 119 4.64 -2.09 1.28
C ALA A 119 6.07 -1.71 0.88
N PHE A 120 6.61 -0.59 1.37
CA PHE A 120 7.98 -0.19 1.05
C PHE A 120 9.04 -1.13 1.64
N ARG A 121 8.81 -1.70 2.83
CA ARG A 121 9.71 -2.73 3.38
C ARG A 121 9.69 -4.02 2.57
N GLN A 122 8.52 -4.41 2.09
CA GLN A 122 8.40 -5.62 1.27
C GLN A 122 8.89 -5.41 -0.15
N TYR A 123 8.74 -4.20 -0.71
CA TYR A 123 9.40 -3.81 -1.94
C TYR A 123 10.92 -3.97 -1.86
N ALA A 124 11.56 -3.53 -0.77
CA ALA A 124 12.99 -3.78 -0.59
C ALA A 124 13.33 -5.28 -0.58
N THR A 125 12.49 -6.09 0.06
CA THR A 125 12.67 -7.56 0.11
C THR A 125 12.51 -8.18 -1.28
N GLU A 126 11.45 -7.80 -2.01
CA GLU A 126 11.17 -8.23 -3.39
C GLU A 126 12.33 -7.91 -4.32
N GLN A 127 12.88 -6.68 -4.26
CA GLN A 127 13.98 -6.25 -5.11
C GLN A 127 15.35 -6.82 -4.69
N TYR A 128 15.50 -7.20 -3.43
CA TYR A 128 16.72 -7.83 -2.92
C TYR A 128 16.83 -9.27 -3.39
N PHE A 129 15.72 -10.02 -3.33
CA PHE A 129 15.66 -11.43 -3.71
C PHE A 129 15.18 -11.69 -5.14
N ASN A 130 14.85 -10.63 -5.90
CA ASN A 130 14.36 -10.72 -7.28
C ASN A 130 13.10 -11.62 -7.42
N LEU A 131 12.13 -11.41 -6.53
CA LEU A 131 10.96 -12.29 -6.36
C LEU A 131 9.82 -12.02 -7.36
N GLY A 132 9.75 -10.80 -7.91
CA GLY A 132 8.67 -10.37 -8.78
C GLY A 132 8.48 -8.86 -8.74
N GLU A 133 7.25 -8.41 -9.01
CA GLU A 133 6.90 -6.98 -9.17
C GLU A 133 5.59 -6.60 -8.44
N HIS A 134 5.06 -7.48 -7.59
CA HIS A 134 3.83 -7.23 -6.85
C HIS A 134 3.95 -6.02 -5.91
N TRP A 135 5.00 -5.96 -5.09
CA TRP A 135 5.20 -4.84 -4.19
C TRP A 135 5.63 -3.59 -4.91
N ARG A 136 6.34 -3.70 -6.05
CA ARG A 136 6.61 -2.55 -6.92
C ARG A 136 5.32 -1.89 -7.37
N GLN A 137 4.36 -2.65 -7.89
CA GLN A 137 3.06 -2.12 -8.33
C GLN A 137 2.32 -1.42 -7.16
N VAL A 138 2.35 -2.01 -5.97
CA VAL A 138 1.74 -1.42 -4.77
C VAL A 138 2.39 -0.09 -4.40
N ILE A 139 3.73 0.01 -4.36
CA ILE A 139 4.38 1.26 -3.97
C ILE A 139 4.19 2.35 -5.04
N GLU A 140 4.08 2.00 -6.32
CA GLU A 140 3.80 2.95 -7.39
C GLU A 140 2.44 3.63 -7.20
N LEU A 141 1.42 2.89 -6.73
CA LEU A 141 0.11 3.45 -6.38
C LEU A 141 0.21 4.44 -5.20
N TYR A 142 0.96 4.08 -4.16
CA TYR A 142 1.21 4.99 -3.04
C TYR A 142 1.93 6.27 -3.47
N LEU A 143 2.96 6.15 -4.32
CA LEU A 143 3.70 7.29 -4.87
C LEU A 143 2.83 8.16 -5.79
N ALA A 144 1.86 7.56 -6.48
CA ALA A 144 0.86 8.26 -7.29
C ALA A 144 -0.22 8.97 -6.44
N GLY A 145 -0.26 8.72 -5.13
CA GLY A 145 -1.18 9.37 -4.20
C GLY A 145 -2.44 8.57 -3.88
N HIS A 146 -2.52 7.30 -4.27
CA HIS A 146 -3.65 6.42 -3.96
C HIS A 146 -3.37 5.55 -2.73
N TRP A 147 -4.40 4.84 -2.27
CA TRP A 147 -4.28 3.83 -1.23
C TRP A 147 -4.64 2.44 -1.75
N PRO A 148 -3.65 1.59 -2.08
CA PRO A 148 -3.89 0.17 -2.28
C PRO A 148 -4.25 -0.49 -0.93
N VAL A 149 -5.45 -1.03 -0.84
CA VAL A 149 -6.03 -1.57 0.41
C VAL A 149 -6.13 -3.09 0.42
N GLY A 150 -6.16 -3.71 -0.76
CA GLY A 150 -6.42 -5.14 -0.89
C GLY A 150 -6.06 -5.67 -2.26
N HIS A 151 -6.27 -6.96 -2.43
CA HIS A 151 -6.13 -7.64 -3.71
C HIS A 151 -7.23 -8.70 -3.88
N ALA A 152 -7.56 -8.98 -5.13
CA ALA A 152 -8.42 -10.06 -5.56
C ALA A 152 -7.70 -10.81 -6.70
N PRO A 153 -8.22 -11.95 -7.21
CA PRO A 153 -7.58 -12.68 -8.30
C PRO A 153 -7.27 -11.77 -9.51
N GLY A 154 -5.98 -11.52 -9.76
CA GLY A 154 -5.50 -10.68 -10.85
C GLY A 154 -5.77 -9.17 -10.71
N LYS A 155 -6.18 -8.70 -9.53
CA LYS A 155 -6.60 -7.30 -9.30
C LYS A 155 -6.03 -6.73 -8.01
N LEU A 156 -5.66 -5.45 -8.01
CA LEU A 156 -5.45 -4.66 -6.79
C LEU A 156 -6.68 -3.80 -6.53
N ILE A 157 -7.05 -3.68 -5.26
CA ILE A 157 -8.17 -2.86 -4.80
C ILE A 157 -7.57 -1.58 -4.24
N VAL A 158 -8.02 -0.45 -4.77
CA VAL A 158 -7.43 0.86 -4.55
C VAL A 158 -8.52 1.86 -4.18
N ILE A 159 -8.23 2.70 -3.20
CA ILE A 159 -8.98 3.94 -2.93
C ILE A 159 -8.20 5.07 -3.58
#